data_AF-A0AAU3V8V2-F1
#
_entry.id   AF-A0AAU3V8V2-F1
#
_cell.length_a   1.000
_cell.length_b   1.000
_cell.length_c   1.000
_cell.angle_alpha   90.00
_cell.angle_beta   90.00
_cell.angle_gamma   90.00
#
_symmetry.space_group_name_H-M   'P 1'
#
loop_
_entity.id
_entity.type
_entity.pdbx_description
1 polymer ?
#
loop_
_entity_poly.entity_id
_entity_poly.type
_entity_poly.pdbx_seq_one_letter_code
_entity_poly.pdbx_strand_id
1 'polypeptide(L)'
;MTCNLATEHTARAVRWLDILRRQFPELVRELVPGSPGSAGPSRDPLTPQALRTLAERDREDRTDREWVLGGGAAPLRLHVSDALRDITDGVVELEEAVRDKLGLGRARRAPVPERLGRIAGLLDRVAEHPVLAAHVLDECRRMARRCGSVLGETEVLVRVDGRCPWCDSVSLRALPARRTVLCVNPGCRCTDEDCGCADDPAHRHTWAETAWGQLPLDPAAIAGLVDREAV
;
A
#
# COMPACT_ATOMS: atom_id res chain seq x y z
N MET A 1 18.71 25.03 -7.71
CA MET A 1 17.49 24.36 -8.21
C MET A 1 16.94 23.26 -7.28
N THR A 2 17.57 22.98 -6.13
CA THR A 2 17.14 21.92 -5.18
C THR A 2 16.01 22.30 -4.23
N CYS A 3 15.79 23.60 -4.01
CA CYS A 3 14.71 24.11 -3.13
C CYS A 3 13.31 23.71 -3.65
N ASN A 4 13.11 23.71 -4.98
CA ASN A 4 11.82 23.36 -5.58
C ASN A 4 11.45 21.88 -5.36
N LEU A 5 12.41 20.96 -5.53
CA LEU A 5 12.19 19.53 -5.32
C LEU A 5 11.86 19.19 -3.86
N ALA A 6 12.49 19.88 -2.91
CA ALA A 6 12.20 19.67 -1.49
C ALA A 6 10.77 20.08 -1.13
N THR A 7 10.30 21.22 -1.66
CA THR A 7 8.91 21.68 -1.50
C THR A 7 7.91 20.72 -2.17
N GLU A 8 8.24 20.21 -3.36
CA GLU A 8 7.41 19.20 -4.04
C GLU A 8 7.33 17.91 -3.20
N HIS A 9 8.45 17.46 -2.63
CA HIS A 9 8.47 16.28 -1.76
C HIS A 9 7.64 16.46 -0.50
N THR A 10 7.74 17.61 0.18
CA THR A 10 6.94 17.86 1.38
C THR A 10 5.46 18.01 1.05
N ALA A 11 5.10 18.66 -0.05
CA ALA A 11 3.71 18.74 -0.51
C ALA A 11 3.12 17.36 -0.86
N ARG A 12 3.94 16.45 -1.40
CA ARG A 12 3.56 15.05 -1.64
C ARG A 12 3.46 14.25 -0.34
N ALA A 13 4.39 14.47 0.60
CA ALA A 13 4.36 13.84 1.91
C ALA A 13 3.11 14.21 2.71
N VAL A 14 2.62 15.46 2.64
CA VAL A 14 1.34 15.87 3.24
C VAL A 14 0.21 14.93 2.83
N ARG A 15 0.09 14.64 1.53
CA ARG A 15 -0.99 13.79 1.01
C ARG A 15 -0.90 12.36 1.54
N TRP A 16 0.30 11.80 1.57
CA TRP A 16 0.54 10.46 2.13
C TRP A 16 0.30 10.40 3.64
N LEU A 17 0.65 11.45 4.38
CA LEU A 17 0.32 11.56 5.81
C LEU A 17 -1.20 11.62 6.03
N ASP A 18 -1.94 12.34 5.20
CA ASP A 18 -3.40 12.40 5.30
C ASP A 18 -4.06 11.05 5.02
N ILE A 19 -3.59 10.32 4.00
CA ILE A 19 -4.02 8.94 3.72
C ILE A 19 -3.73 8.05 4.93
N LEU A 20 -2.49 8.08 5.43
CA LEU A 20 -2.08 7.26 6.57
C LEU A 20 -2.90 7.57 7.83
N ARG A 21 -3.21 8.85 8.09
CA ARG A 21 -4.05 9.28 9.21
C ARG A 21 -5.49 8.77 9.10
N ARG A 22 -6.02 8.57 7.88
CA ARG A 22 -7.36 8.00 7.64
C ARG A 22 -7.35 6.48 7.74
N GLN A 23 -6.34 5.82 7.17
CA GLN A 23 -6.24 4.35 7.15
C GLN A 23 -5.88 3.75 8.52
N PHE A 24 -5.04 4.42 9.31
CA PHE A 24 -4.53 3.86 10.56
C PHE A 24 -5.65 3.50 11.57
N PRO A 25 -6.67 4.35 11.79
CA PRO A 25 -7.84 3.96 12.60
C PRO A 25 -8.60 2.74 12.07
N GLU A 26 -8.73 2.58 10.75
CA GLU A 26 -9.37 1.41 10.16
C GLU A 26 -8.56 0.14 10.41
N LEU A 27 -7.23 0.23 10.30
CA LEU A 27 -6.31 -0.87 10.60
C LEU A 27 -6.45 -1.34 12.06
N VAL A 28 -6.67 -0.41 12.99
CA VAL A 28 -6.94 -0.75 14.40
C VAL A 28 -8.29 -1.43 14.57
N ARG A 29 -9.33 -1.02 13.81
CA ARG A 29 -10.67 -1.64 13.87
C ARG A 29 -10.69 -3.07 13.34
N GLU A 30 -9.83 -3.40 12.38
CA GLU A 30 -9.66 -4.76 11.85
C GLU A 30 -9.14 -5.76 12.90
N LEU A 31 -8.52 -5.28 13.98
CA LEU A 31 -8.10 -6.11 15.11
C LEU A 31 -9.21 -6.36 16.13
N VAL A 32 -10.36 -5.67 16.02
CA VAL A 32 -11.51 -5.90 16.91
C VAL A 32 -12.19 -7.22 16.49
N PRO A 33 -12.27 -8.21 17.39
CA PRO A 33 -12.95 -9.46 17.10
C PRO A 33 -14.41 -9.20 16.70
N GLY A 34 -14.80 -9.67 15.51
CA GLY A 34 -16.17 -9.53 15.01
C GLY A 34 -16.41 -8.40 14.00
N SER A 35 -15.39 -7.62 13.60
CA SER A 35 -15.53 -6.69 12.47
C SER A 35 -15.74 -7.46 11.15
N PRO A 36 -16.81 -7.16 10.39
CA PRO A 36 -16.98 -7.70 9.04
C PRO A 36 -16.05 -6.94 8.06
N GLY A 37 -14.75 -7.19 8.16
CA GLY A 37 -13.76 -6.71 7.18
C GLY A 37 -13.73 -7.63 5.98
N SER A 38 -14.03 -7.09 4.79
CA SER A 38 -14.06 -7.70 3.45
C SER A 38 -13.50 -9.13 3.41
N ALA A 39 -14.38 -10.11 3.56
CA ALA A 39 -14.06 -11.47 3.12
C ALA A 39 -13.80 -11.39 1.61
N GLY A 40 -12.68 -11.95 1.14
CA GLY A 40 -12.43 -12.16 -0.29
C GLY A 40 -13.60 -12.86 -0.98
N PRO A 41 -13.59 -12.96 -2.33
CA PRO A 41 -14.77 -13.26 -3.14
C PRO A 41 -15.61 -14.35 -2.48
N SER A 42 -16.83 -13.97 -2.08
CA SER A 42 -17.82 -14.88 -1.52
C SER A 42 -17.78 -16.15 -2.37
N ARG A 43 -17.33 -17.25 -1.76
CA ARG A 43 -17.72 -18.56 -2.27
C ARG A 43 -19.24 -18.52 -2.28
N ASP A 44 -19.83 -18.80 -3.45
CA ASP A 44 -21.27 -18.84 -3.64
C ASP A 44 -21.95 -19.49 -2.42
N PRO A 45 -23.13 -18.99 -1.99
CA PRO A 45 -23.87 -19.60 -0.90
C PRO A 45 -23.96 -21.10 -1.15
N LEU A 46 -23.32 -21.87 -0.25
CA LEU A 46 -23.34 -23.32 -0.34
C LEU A 46 -24.81 -23.76 -0.42
N THR A 47 -25.14 -24.53 -1.46
CA THR A 47 -26.50 -25.01 -1.63
C THR A 47 -26.93 -25.78 -0.38
N PRO A 48 -28.25 -25.83 -0.06
CA PRO A 48 -28.74 -26.60 1.08
C PRO A 48 -28.28 -28.07 1.08
N GLN A 49 -27.89 -28.60 -0.08
CA GLN A 49 -27.33 -29.92 -0.23
C GLN A 49 -25.86 -29.99 0.21
N ALA A 50 -25.03 -29.01 -0.16
CA ALA A 50 -23.63 -28.94 0.30
C ALA A 50 -23.53 -28.72 1.82
N LEU A 51 -24.46 -27.95 2.41
CA LEU A 51 -24.57 -27.80 3.86
C LEU A 51 -24.94 -29.11 4.57
N ARG A 52 -25.79 -29.94 3.96
CA ARG A 52 -26.13 -31.26 4.51
C ARG A 52 -24.94 -32.22 4.46
N THR A 53 -24.21 -32.26 3.36
CA THR A 53 -23.01 -33.10 3.22
C THR A 53 -21.89 -32.69 4.17
N LEU A 54 -21.73 -31.40 4.43
CA LEU A 54 -20.80 -30.90 5.47
C LEU A 54 -21.27 -31.28 6.87
N ALA A 55 -22.56 -31.14 7.18
CA ALA A 55 -23.11 -31.53 8.47
C ALA A 55 -23.07 -33.04 8.72
N GLU A 56 -23.08 -33.86 7.67
CA GLU A 56 -22.90 -35.32 7.76
C GLU A 56 -21.44 -35.67 8.05
N ARG A 57 -20.48 -35.03 7.37
CA ARG A 57 -19.04 -35.17 7.65
C ARG A 57 -18.64 -34.71 9.05
N ASP A 58 -19.18 -33.58 9.51
CA ASP A 58 -18.95 -33.09 10.89
C ASP A 58 -19.51 -34.04 11.95
N ARG A 59 -20.56 -34.81 11.64
CA ARG A 59 -21.09 -35.83 12.57
C ARG A 59 -20.20 -37.08 12.63
N GLU A 60 -19.57 -37.46 11.51
CA GLU A 60 -18.62 -38.57 11.44
C GLU A 60 -17.30 -38.23 12.16
N ASP A 61 -16.80 -37.00 12.02
CA ASP A 61 -15.57 -36.54 12.68
C ASP A 61 -15.74 -36.31 14.21
N ARG A 62 -16.97 -36.17 14.71
CA ARG A 62 -17.27 -35.89 16.12
C ARG A 62 -17.14 -37.11 17.04
N THR A 63 -16.99 -38.31 16.49
CA THR A 63 -16.85 -39.54 17.30
C THR A 63 -15.46 -39.72 17.92
N ASP A 64 -14.45 -38.95 17.48
CA ASP A 64 -13.05 -39.17 17.90
C ASP A 64 -12.32 -37.97 18.52
N ARG A 65 -12.98 -36.84 18.82
CA ARG A 65 -12.31 -35.70 19.45
C ARG A 65 -13.14 -35.03 20.55
N GLU A 66 -12.84 -35.46 21.76
CA GLU A 66 -13.15 -34.74 23.00
C GLU A 66 -12.37 -33.42 23.07
N TRP A 67 -13.03 -32.37 23.59
CA TRP A 67 -12.61 -30.97 23.78
C TRP A 67 -12.82 -29.98 22.61
N VAL A 68 -14.00 -29.33 22.58
CA VAL A 68 -14.13 -27.97 22.04
C VAL A 68 -14.87 -27.11 23.07
N LEU A 69 -14.10 -26.26 23.75
CA LEU A 69 -14.63 -25.10 24.46
C LEU A 69 -15.24 -24.15 23.44
N GLY A 70 -16.56 -24.00 23.50
CA GLY A 70 -17.31 -23.00 22.75
C GLY A 70 -16.93 -21.59 23.18
N GLY A 71 -16.63 -20.76 22.19
CA GLY A 71 -16.28 -19.35 22.37
C GLY A 71 -15.51 -18.86 21.16
N GLY A 72 -16.21 -18.64 20.04
CA GLY A 72 -15.62 -18.21 18.78
C GLY A 72 -15.00 -16.81 18.87
N ALA A 73 -13.80 -16.71 19.42
CA ALA A 73 -12.89 -15.63 19.10
C ALA A 73 -12.51 -15.82 17.63
N ALA A 74 -13.02 -14.95 16.75
CA ALA A 74 -12.62 -14.93 15.35
C ALA A 74 -11.07 -14.95 15.27
N PRO A 75 -10.46 -15.73 14.36
CA PRO A 75 -9.02 -15.84 14.27
C PRO A 75 -8.38 -14.46 14.21
N LEU A 76 -7.46 -14.16 15.14
CA LEU A 76 -6.68 -12.93 15.11
C LEU A 76 -6.00 -12.83 13.74
N ARG A 77 -6.25 -11.72 13.03
CA ARG A 77 -5.64 -11.46 11.73
C ARG A 77 -4.17 -11.09 11.95
N LEU A 78 -3.29 -12.09 12.09
CA LEU A 78 -1.87 -11.89 12.42
C LEU A 78 -1.16 -10.92 11.46
N HIS A 79 -1.45 -11.00 10.16
CA HIS A 79 -0.92 -10.08 9.15
C HIS A 79 -1.31 -8.61 9.40
N VAL A 80 -2.52 -8.35 9.94
CA VAL A 80 -2.96 -7.02 10.37
C VAL A 80 -2.17 -6.56 11.59
N SER A 81 -1.98 -7.45 12.57
CA SER A 81 -1.21 -7.15 13.78
C SER A 81 0.26 -6.81 13.46
N ASP A 82 0.87 -7.55 12.54
CA ASP A 82 2.25 -7.30 12.10
C ASP A 82 2.39 -5.99 11.33
N ALA A 83 1.42 -5.68 10.46
CA ALA A 83 1.39 -4.39 9.78
C ALA A 83 1.22 -3.23 10.77
N LEU A 84 0.33 -3.37 11.75
CA LEU A 84 0.12 -2.36 12.78
C LEU A 84 1.41 -2.09 13.58
N ARG A 85 2.16 -3.14 13.93
CA ARG A 85 3.46 -3.03 14.61
C ARG A 85 4.46 -2.28 13.75
N ASP A 86 4.67 -2.73 12.51
CA ASP A 86 5.61 -2.11 11.56
C ASP A 86 5.31 -0.63 11.30
N ILE A 87 4.03 -0.27 11.14
CA ILE A 87 3.61 1.12 10.94
C ILE A 87 3.81 1.95 12.22
N THR A 88 3.51 1.38 13.38
CA THR A 88 3.71 2.07 14.66
C THR A 88 5.19 2.38 14.88
N ASP A 89 6.06 1.39 14.68
CA ASP A 89 7.50 1.54 14.81
C ASP A 89 8.03 2.53 13.76
N GLY A 90 7.62 2.40 12.50
CA GLY A 90 8.01 3.31 11.42
C GLY A 90 7.62 4.77 11.67
N VAL A 91 6.45 5.06 12.25
CA VAL A 91 6.07 6.44 12.61
C VAL A 91 6.92 6.97 13.76
N VAL A 92 7.25 6.14 14.75
CA VAL A 92 8.12 6.53 15.86
C VAL A 92 9.51 6.86 15.34
N GLU A 93 10.10 5.97 14.53
CA GLU A 93 11.42 6.15 13.91
C GLU A 93 11.46 7.40 13.02
N LEU A 94 10.41 7.62 12.21
CA LEU A 94 10.32 8.79 11.34
C LEU A 94 10.24 10.10 12.14
N GLU A 95 9.44 10.16 13.22
CA GLU A 95 9.39 11.35 14.10
C GLU A 95 10.77 11.61 14.74
N GLU A 96 11.46 10.56 15.18
CA GLU A 96 12.79 10.67 15.75
C GLU A 96 13.81 11.19 14.73
N ALA A 97 13.83 10.63 13.51
CA ALA A 97 14.71 11.07 12.43
C ALA A 97 14.47 12.53 12.04
N VAL A 98 13.22 12.95 11.91
CA VAL A 98 12.86 14.35 11.62
C VAL A 98 13.33 15.28 12.74
N ARG A 99 13.08 14.91 14.00
CA ARG A 99 13.45 15.77 15.14
C ARG A 99 14.93 15.86 15.38
N ASP A 100 15.66 14.76 15.20
CA ASP A 100 17.12 14.73 15.26
C ASP A 100 17.70 15.66 14.20
N LYS A 101 17.26 15.53 12.96
CA LYS A 101 17.72 16.37 11.86
C LYS A 101 17.41 17.86 12.05
N LEU A 102 16.29 18.19 12.70
CA LEU A 102 15.86 19.55 13.01
C LEU A 102 16.37 20.08 14.36
N GLY A 103 17.16 19.30 15.11
CA GLY A 103 17.72 19.69 16.40
C GLY A 103 16.69 19.90 17.52
N LEU A 104 15.54 19.22 17.46
CA LEU A 104 14.41 19.43 18.39
C LEU A 104 14.42 18.52 19.62
N GLY A 105 15.45 17.69 19.77
CA GLY A 105 15.54 16.68 20.83
C GLY A 105 14.45 15.60 20.75
N ARG A 106 14.44 14.71 21.75
CA ARG A 106 13.52 13.55 21.75
C ARG A 106 12.05 13.96 21.89
N ALA A 107 11.17 13.34 21.11
CA ALA A 107 9.74 13.52 21.24
C ALA A 107 9.22 12.91 22.55
N ARG A 108 8.16 13.51 23.10
CA ARG A 108 7.34 12.85 24.13
C ARG A 108 6.56 11.69 23.50
N ARG A 109 6.45 10.57 24.22
CA ARG A 109 5.60 9.43 23.83
C ARG A 109 4.17 9.89 23.52
N ALA A 110 3.64 9.41 22.41
CA ALA A 110 2.31 9.76 21.90
C ALA A 110 1.78 8.62 21.01
N PRO A 111 0.44 8.50 20.87
CA PRO A 111 -0.15 7.58 19.90
C PRO A 111 0.14 8.02 18.46
N VAL A 112 0.11 7.07 17.53
CA VAL A 112 0.46 7.28 16.11
C VAL A 112 -0.25 8.48 15.49
N PRO A 113 -1.58 8.69 15.64
CA PRO A 113 -2.25 9.85 15.04
C PRO A 113 -1.69 11.21 15.51
N GLU A 114 -1.30 11.32 16.77
CA GLU A 114 -0.69 12.55 17.32
C GLU A 114 0.72 12.74 16.74
N ARG A 115 1.51 11.67 16.62
CA ARG A 115 2.86 11.72 16.03
C ARG A 115 2.80 12.13 14.55
N LEU A 116 1.89 11.57 13.78
CA LEU A 116 1.64 11.97 12.38
C LEU A 116 1.28 13.45 12.28
N GLY A 117 0.45 13.96 13.20
CA GLY A 117 0.14 15.40 13.27
C GLY A 117 1.36 16.27 13.55
N ARG A 118 2.26 15.83 14.44
CA ARG A 118 3.51 16.54 14.72
C ARG A 118 4.46 16.53 13.53
N ILE A 119 4.60 15.39 12.85
CA ILE A 119 5.43 15.28 11.63
C ILE A 119 4.88 16.25 10.57
N ALA A 120 3.56 16.25 10.34
CA ALA A 120 2.92 17.17 9.40
C ALA A 120 3.22 18.64 9.74
N GLY A 121 3.16 19.02 11.02
CA GLY A 121 3.48 20.37 11.49
C GLY A 121 4.96 20.77 11.38
N LEU A 122 5.86 19.85 11.03
CA LEU A 122 7.28 20.10 10.82
C LEU A 122 7.66 20.18 9.34
N LEU A 123 6.73 19.91 8.41
CA LEU A 123 7.05 19.78 6.99
C LEU A 123 7.60 21.06 6.35
N ASP A 124 7.19 22.24 6.81
CA ASP A 124 7.74 23.51 6.32
C ASP A 124 9.24 23.62 6.61
N ARG A 125 9.68 23.17 7.80
CA ARG A 125 11.10 23.12 8.17
C ARG A 125 11.84 21.97 7.48
N VAL A 126 11.16 20.85 7.24
CA VAL A 126 11.70 19.73 6.46
C VAL A 126 12.00 20.16 5.03
N ALA A 127 11.23 21.09 4.45
CA ALA A 127 11.46 21.60 3.10
C ALA A 127 12.81 22.31 2.95
N GLU A 128 13.42 22.79 4.05
CA GLU A 128 14.77 23.35 4.07
C GLU A 128 15.87 22.27 3.92
N HIS A 129 15.49 20.99 4.00
CA HIS A 129 16.40 19.85 3.98
C HIS A 129 16.00 18.82 2.89
N PRO A 130 16.53 18.94 1.66
CA PRO A 130 16.08 18.12 0.51
C PRO A 130 16.16 16.61 0.72
N VAL A 131 17.22 16.12 1.38
CA VAL A 131 17.41 14.70 1.69
C VAL A 131 16.37 14.22 2.71
N LEU A 132 16.08 15.04 3.74
CA LEU A 132 15.06 14.72 4.73
C LEU A 132 13.67 14.73 4.10
N ALA A 133 13.37 15.70 3.23
CA ALA A 133 12.10 15.77 2.51
C ALA A 133 11.85 14.52 1.65
N ALA A 134 12.87 14.04 0.94
CA ALA A 134 12.79 12.78 0.18
C ALA A 134 12.53 11.58 1.11
N HIS A 135 13.30 11.46 2.20
CA HIS A 135 13.13 10.38 3.16
C HIS A 135 11.72 10.37 3.79
N VAL A 136 11.21 11.53 4.21
CA VAL A 136 9.85 11.64 4.79
C VAL A 136 8.80 11.21 3.77
N LEU A 137 8.92 11.63 2.51
CA LEU A 137 8.01 11.19 1.45
C LEU A 137 8.03 9.66 1.27
N ASP A 138 9.23 9.08 1.19
CA ASP A 138 9.39 7.64 0.98
C ASP A 138 8.83 6.81 2.14
N GLU A 139 9.08 7.22 3.38
CA GLU A 139 8.54 6.54 4.56
C GLU A 139 7.02 6.66 4.68
N CYS A 140 6.46 7.86 4.45
CA CYS A 140 5.01 8.05 4.49
C CYS A 140 4.31 7.19 3.42
N ARG A 141 4.89 7.13 2.23
CA ARG A 141 4.39 6.31 1.12
C ARG A 141 4.51 4.81 1.43
N ARG A 142 5.64 4.37 2.00
CA ARG A 142 5.85 2.97 2.42
C ARG A 142 4.76 2.53 3.39
N MET A 143 4.51 3.31 4.44
CA MET A 143 3.53 2.98 5.48
C MET A 143 2.09 3.03 4.96
N ALA A 144 1.71 4.06 4.20
CA ALA A 144 0.37 4.17 3.63
C ALA A 144 0.03 3.01 2.67
N ARG A 145 0.98 2.55 1.86
CA ARG A 145 0.79 1.35 1.03
C ARG A 145 0.60 0.09 1.84
N ARG A 146 1.36 -0.06 2.93
CA ARG A 146 1.24 -1.22 3.81
C ARG A 146 -0.14 -1.25 4.46
N CYS A 147 -0.63 -0.10 4.93
CA CYS A 147 -2.02 0.07 5.37
C CYS A 147 -3.02 -0.38 4.28
N GLY A 148 -2.98 0.25 3.10
CA GLY A 148 -3.93 -0.03 2.02
C GLY A 148 -3.93 -1.49 1.57
N SER A 149 -2.76 -2.11 1.44
CA SER A 149 -2.64 -3.52 1.08
C SER A 149 -3.25 -4.46 2.12
N VAL A 150 -3.16 -4.13 3.40
CA VAL A 150 -3.71 -4.93 4.49
C VAL A 150 -5.21 -4.71 4.66
N LEU A 151 -5.69 -3.50 4.36
CA LEU A 151 -7.12 -3.15 4.32
C LEU A 151 -7.83 -3.67 3.06
N GLY A 152 -7.09 -4.28 2.12
CA GLY A 152 -7.65 -4.79 0.87
C GLY A 152 -8.04 -3.70 -0.12
N GLU A 153 -7.50 -2.49 0.02
CA GLU A 153 -7.72 -1.40 -0.92
C GLU A 153 -7.09 -1.77 -2.27
N THR A 154 -7.91 -1.77 -3.32
CA THR A 154 -7.43 -1.98 -4.69
C THR A 154 -7.02 -0.65 -5.29
N GLU A 155 -5.77 -0.59 -5.74
CA GLU A 155 -5.21 0.62 -6.34
C GLU A 155 -5.88 0.91 -7.68
N VAL A 156 -6.37 2.14 -7.86
CA VAL A 156 -6.99 2.58 -9.11
C VAL A 156 -5.91 2.76 -10.18
N LEU A 157 -6.11 2.09 -11.33
CA LEU A 157 -5.24 2.21 -12.49
C LEU A 157 -5.58 3.46 -13.29
N VAL A 158 -4.60 4.34 -13.48
CA VAL A 158 -4.76 5.58 -14.23
C VAL A 158 -4.20 5.42 -15.64
N ARG A 159 -4.89 5.96 -16.63
CA ARG A 159 -4.39 5.98 -18.01
C ARG A 159 -3.17 6.88 -18.13
N VAL A 160 -2.08 6.33 -18.62
CA VAL A 160 -0.91 7.10 -19.07
C VAL A 160 -1.07 7.34 -20.56
N ASP A 161 -0.96 8.59 -20.98
CA ASP A 161 -0.96 8.94 -22.40
C ASP A 161 0.36 8.48 -23.01
N GLY A 162 0.31 7.62 -24.02
CA GLY A 162 1.49 7.06 -24.68
C GLY A 162 1.31 5.63 -25.18
N ARG A 163 2.30 5.18 -25.95
CA ARG A 163 2.38 3.81 -26.47
C ARG A 163 3.39 2.99 -25.69
N CYS A 164 3.07 1.72 -25.49
CA CYS A 164 4.02 0.77 -24.91
C CYS A 164 5.21 0.58 -25.87
N PRO A 165 6.47 0.67 -25.41
CA PRO A 165 7.63 0.49 -26.28
C PRO A 165 7.77 -0.94 -26.83
N TRP A 166 7.10 -1.93 -26.21
CA TRP A 166 7.20 -3.33 -26.60
C TRP A 166 6.13 -3.79 -27.61
N CYS A 167 4.87 -3.36 -27.44
CA CYS A 167 3.76 -3.81 -28.27
C CYS A 167 3.05 -2.67 -29.02
N ASP A 168 3.61 -1.46 -28.94
CA ASP A 168 3.12 -0.22 -29.57
C ASP A 168 1.65 0.15 -29.24
N SER A 169 1.05 -0.51 -28.25
CA SER A 169 -0.36 -0.34 -27.88
C SER A 169 -0.56 0.82 -26.91
N VAL A 170 -1.71 1.51 -26.99
CA VAL A 170 -2.12 2.59 -26.05
C VAL A 170 -2.76 2.00 -24.78
N SER A 171 -2.00 1.11 -24.14
CA SER A 171 -2.45 0.28 -23.01
C SER A 171 -1.61 0.52 -21.76
N LEU A 172 -0.87 1.62 -21.69
CA LEU A 172 -0.12 1.98 -20.49
C LEU A 172 -1.08 2.43 -19.38
N ARG A 173 -0.86 1.88 -18.19
CA ARG A 173 -1.55 2.26 -16.96
C ARG A 173 -0.52 2.53 -15.87
N ALA A 174 -0.73 3.60 -15.12
CA ALA A 174 0.00 3.86 -13.92
C ALA A 174 -0.78 3.32 -12.73
N LEU A 175 -0.03 2.71 -11.81
CA LEU A 175 -0.41 2.44 -10.44
C LEU A 175 0.14 3.62 -9.62
N PRO A 176 -0.70 4.63 -9.28
CA PRO A 176 -0.20 5.87 -8.71
C PRO A 176 0.47 5.69 -7.35
N ALA A 177 -0.15 4.89 -6.49
CA ALA A 177 0.39 4.54 -5.19
C ALA A 177 1.73 3.81 -5.35
N ARG A 178 1.85 2.85 -6.28
CA ARG A 178 3.10 2.11 -6.59
C ARG A 178 4.15 2.94 -7.32
N ARG A 179 3.76 4.04 -7.97
CA ARG A 179 4.54 4.77 -9.00
C ARG A 179 5.19 3.80 -9.97
N THR A 180 4.36 2.90 -10.45
CA THR A 180 4.72 1.89 -11.43
C THR A 180 3.84 2.07 -12.63
N VAL A 181 4.42 2.03 -13.83
CA VAL A 181 3.66 1.94 -15.06
C VAL A 181 3.70 0.50 -15.54
N LEU A 182 2.60 -0.02 -16.08
CA LEU A 182 2.57 -1.29 -16.79
C LEU A 182 1.77 -1.18 -18.08
N CYS A 183 2.02 -2.11 -18.99
CA CYS A 183 1.17 -2.32 -20.14
C CYS A 183 0.09 -3.36 -19.79
N VAL A 184 -1.19 -3.01 -19.92
CA VAL A 184 -2.31 -3.93 -19.65
C VAL A 184 -2.69 -4.82 -20.84
N ASN A 185 -2.04 -4.66 -22.00
CA ASN A 185 -2.28 -5.53 -23.15
C ASN A 185 -1.80 -6.96 -22.82
N PRO A 186 -2.69 -7.98 -22.82
CA PRO A 186 -2.33 -9.36 -22.45
C PRO A 186 -1.35 -10.01 -23.43
N GLY A 187 -1.26 -9.53 -24.68
CA GLY A 187 -0.28 -10.00 -25.67
C GLY A 187 1.08 -9.31 -25.58
N CYS A 188 1.26 -8.34 -24.67
CA CYS A 188 2.53 -7.63 -24.54
C CYS A 188 3.60 -8.51 -23.88
N ARG A 189 4.77 -8.58 -24.49
CA ARG A 189 5.97 -9.27 -23.99
C ARG A 189 7.17 -8.36 -24.23
N CYS A 190 8.06 -8.20 -23.25
CA CYS A 190 9.31 -7.49 -23.46
C CYS A 190 10.36 -8.41 -24.08
N THR A 191 11.47 -7.84 -24.54
CA THR A 191 12.63 -8.61 -25.02
C THR A 191 13.61 -8.99 -23.90
N ASP A 192 13.33 -8.60 -22.66
CA ASP A 192 14.13 -8.98 -21.50
C ASP A 192 13.78 -10.42 -21.07
N GLU A 193 14.77 -11.32 -21.16
CA GLU A 193 14.64 -12.74 -20.85
C GLU A 193 14.53 -13.00 -19.34
N ASP A 194 15.01 -12.07 -18.49
CA ASP A 194 14.89 -12.18 -17.03
C ASP A 194 13.55 -11.62 -16.52
N CYS A 195 12.75 -11.01 -17.40
CA CYS A 195 11.45 -10.48 -17.04
C CYS A 195 10.38 -11.58 -17.13
N GLY A 196 9.73 -11.89 -16.01
CA GLY A 196 8.68 -12.90 -15.93
C GLY A 196 7.48 -12.66 -16.86
N CYS A 197 7.35 -11.49 -17.51
CA CYS A 197 6.30 -11.28 -18.50
C CYS A 197 6.51 -12.11 -19.78
N ALA A 198 7.75 -12.52 -20.08
CA ALA A 198 8.05 -13.39 -21.22
C ALA A 198 7.39 -14.77 -21.06
N ASP A 199 7.45 -15.34 -19.85
CA ASP A 199 7.08 -16.72 -19.58
C ASP A 199 5.71 -16.87 -18.89
N ASP A 200 5.28 -15.90 -18.08
CA ASP A 200 4.03 -15.96 -17.32
C ASP A 200 2.95 -15.01 -17.89
N PRO A 201 1.85 -15.54 -18.45
CA PRO A 201 0.71 -14.75 -18.93
C PRO A 201 -0.01 -13.94 -17.85
N ALA A 202 0.24 -14.16 -16.56
CA ALA A 202 -0.26 -13.33 -15.46
C ALA A 202 0.71 -12.19 -15.10
N HIS A 203 2.00 -12.35 -15.38
CA HIS A 203 2.99 -11.32 -15.12
C HIS A 203 2.94 -10.23 -16.21
N ARG A 204 3.04 -8.97 -15.80
CA ARG A 204 3.09 -7.83 -16.73
C ARG A 204 4.41 -7.12 -16.52
N HIS A 205 5.06 -6.74 -17.63
CA HIS A 205 6.23 -5.87 -17.56
C HIS A 205 5.85 -4.58 -16.82
N THR A 206 6.67 -4.22 -15.85
CA THR A 206 6.45 -3.05 -15.01
C THR A 206 7.66 -2.13 -15.07
N TRP A 207 7.41 -0.83 -15.23
CA TRP A 207 8.43 0.20 -15.10
C TRP A 207 8.25 0.88 -13.75
N ALA A 208 9.19 0.62 -12.84
CA ALA A 208 9.33 1.43 -11.63
C ALA A 208 9.64 2.89 -12.01
N GLU A 209 9.43 3.81 -11.07
CA GLU A 209 9.69 5.23 -11.24
C GLU A 209 11.07 5.57 -11.82
N THR A 210 12.11 4.86 -11.36
CA THR A 210 13.48 5.02 -11.85
C THR A 210 13.66 4.61 -13.32
N ALA A 211 12.75 3.78 -13.84
CA ALA A 211 12.77 3.28 -15.22
C ALA A 211 11.80 4.04 -16.15
N TRP A 212 11.13 5.10 -15.69
CA TRP A 212 10.20 5.86 -16.53
C TRP A 212 10.87 6.55 -17.73
N GLY A 213 12.17 6.85 -17.65
CA GLY A 213 12.93 7.36 -18.80
C GLY A 213 13.04 6.39 -19.99
N GLN A 214 12.66 5.11 -19.80
CA GLN A 214 12.60 4.12 -20.88
C GLN A 214 11.26 4.15 -21.62
N LEU A 215 10.26 4.86 -21.10
CA LEU A 215 8.98 5.04 -21.77
C LEU A 215 9.12 6.14 -22.84
N PRO A 216 8.39 6.06 -23.96
CA PRO A 216 8.41 7.08 -25.01
C PRO A 216 7.57 8.31 -24.60
N LEU A 217 7.77 8.77 -23.37
CA LEU A 217 6.96 9.75 -22.66
C LEU A 217 7.84 10.58 -21.74
N ASP A 218 7.41 11.81 -21.47
CA ASP A 218 8.05 12.65 -20.47
C ASP A 218 7.81 12.07 -19.06
N PRO A 219 8.88 11.67 -18.33
CA PRO A 219 8.74 11.18 -16.96
C PRO A 219 8.10 12.20 -16.01
N ALA A 220 8.27 13.50 -16.26
CA ALA A 220 7.65 14.56 -15.47
C ALA A 220 6.12 14.59 -15.67
N ALA A 221 5.64 14.32 -16.89
CA ALA A 221 4.21 14.20 -17.16
C ALA A 221 3.60 12.98 -16.46
N ILE A 222 4.30 11.84 -16.45
CA ILE A 222 3.89 10.64 -15.71
C ILE A 222 3.87 10.94 -14.20
N ALA A 223 4.91 11.61 -13.68
CA ALA A 223 4.97 12.02 -12.28
C ALA A 223 3.78 12.89 -11.89
N GLY A 224 3.47 13.93 -12.68
CA GLY A 224 2.33 14.82 -12.42
C GLY A 224 0.97 14.14 -12.53
N LEU A 225 0.81 13.15 -13.41
CA LEU A 225 -0.39 12.31 -13.45
C LEU A 225 -0.53 11.46 -12.19
N VAL A 226 0.52 10.72 -11.86
CA VAL A 226 0.56 9.84 -10.69
C VAL A 226 0.36 10.64 -9.39
N ASP A 227 0.93 11.83 -9.31
CA ASP A 227 0.85 12.67 -8.12
C ASP A 227 -0.54 13.27 -7.89
N ARG A 228 -1.37 13.41 -8.94
CA ARG A 228 -2.77 13.85 -8.84
C ARG A 228 -3.70 12.73 -8.37
N GLU A 229 -3.43 11.50 -8.80
CA GLU A 229 -4.34 10.35 -8.63
C GLU A 229 -3.92 9.41 -7.49
N ALA A 230 -2.82 9.69 -6.79
CA ALA A 230 -2.37 8.93 -5.61
C ALA A 230 -3.11 9.31 -4.31
N VAL A 231 -4.28 9.95 -4.39
CA VAL A 231 -5.08 10.48 -3.26
C VAL A 231 -6.35 9.69 -3.05
#